data_AF-R7BF55-F1
#
_entry.id   AF-R7BF55-F1
#
_cell.length_a   1.000
_cell.length_b   1.000
_cell.length_c   1.000
_cell.angle_alpha   90.00
_cell.angle_beta   90.00
_cell.angle_gamma   90.00
#
_symmetry.space_group_name_H-M   'P 1'
#
loop_
_entity.id
_entity.type
_entity.pdbx_description
1 polymer ?
#
loop_
_entity_poly.entity_id
_entity_poly.type
_entity_poly.pdbx_seq_one_letter_code
_entity_poly.pdbx_strand_id
1 'polypeptide(L)'
;MVIVKIGDGLGNQMFNYVCGYSVAKHDNDTLLLDTSDVDNSTLRTYDLDKFNIDFTDRESFTNKGFFHKVYKRLRRSLKYNVIYESRTENCPCVLDVYRRKFIRDKYLHGYFQNLCYFKTCKEDIMRQFTPKEPFSAKADELIHRFATENTCSVHVRGGDIKPLSIKYYKDALDKIGEAKKDMRFIVFSNVRNLAEEYIKELGVDAEFIWDLGEFTDIEELFLMKACRRHILSDSTFSRWAALLDEKSEEVFVPFSPDADKIYMPEWIMEEYDGNEEKR
;
A
#
# COMPACT_ATOMS: atom_id res chain seq x y z
N MET A 1 17.29 12.51 14.58
CA MET A 1 16.53 11.31 14.28
C MET A 1 15.13 11.66 13.81
N VAL A 2 14.61 10.87 12.88
CA VAL A 2 13.21 10.86 12.45
C VAL A 2 12.60 9.55 12.92
N ILE A 3 11.52 9.64 13.69
CA ILE A 3 10.76 8.50 14.16
C ILE A 3 9.46 8.45 13.36
N VAL A 4 9.11 7.29 12.82
CA VAL A 4 7.82 7.10 12.17
C VAL A 4 7.02 5.99 12.82
N LYS A 5 5.75 6.29 13.06
CA LYS A 5 4.78 5.31 13.53
C LYS A 5 4.48 4.31 12.40
N ILE A 6 4.64 3.02 12.67
CA ILE A 6 4.21 1.93 11.79
C ILE A 6 2.90 1.34 12.31
N GLY A 7 1.89 1.23 11.44
CA GLY A 7 0.54 0.78 11.81
C GLY A 7 -0.16 0.00 10.71
N ASP A 8 -1.16 -0.79 11.12
CA ASP A 8 -2.12 -1.46 10.24
C ASP A 8 -1.48 -2.50 9.29
N GLY A 9 -2.12 -2.86 8.17
CA GLY A 9 -1.64 -3.85 7.21
C GLY A 9 -0.46 -3.37 6.37
N LEU A 10 0.19 -4.32 5.67
CA LEU A 10 1.45 -4.12 4.94
C LEU A 10 1.49 -2.86 4.06
N GLY A 11 0.45 -2.62 3.26
CA GLY A 11 0.40 -1.43 2.40
C GLY A 11 0.45 -0.10 3.16
N ASN A 12 -0.17 -0.02 4.35
CA ASN A 12 -0.08 1.16 5.22
C ASN A 12 1.31 1.28 5.87
N GLN A 13 1.89 0.15 6.29
CA GLN A 13 3.26 0.12 6.83
C GLN A 13 4.28 0.64 5.80
N MET A 14 4.13 0.25 4.54
CA MET A 14 4.99 0.72 3.44
C MET A 14 4.88 2.24 3.23
N PHE A 15 3.68 2.82 3.26
CA PHE A 15 3.51 4.28 3.21
C PHE A 15 4.11 5.00 4.41
N ASN A 16 3.92 4.45 5.62
CA ASN A 16 4.55 4.97 6.83
C ASN A 16 6.08 5.01 6.67
N TYR A 17 6.66 3.89 6.26
CA TYR A 17 8.11 3.77 6.06
C TYR A 17 8.61 4.78 5.02
N VAL A 18 7.98 4.87 3.85
CA VAL A 18 8.42 5.76 2.76
C VAL A 18 8.41 7.23 3.19
N CYS A 19 7.41 7.66 3.96
CA CYS A 19 7.38 9.01 4.52
C CYS A 19 8.55 9.24 5.50
N GLY A 20 8.75 8.31 6.45
CA GLY A 20 9.85 8.40 7.41
C GLY A 20 11.22 8.42 6.74
N TYR A 21 11.45 7.52 5.78
CA TYR A 21 12.68 7.40 5.02
C TYR A 21 12.95 8.66 4.19
N SER A 22 11.94 9.17 3.48
CA SER A 22 12.06 10.41 2.71
C SER A 22 12.50 11.60 3.58
N VAL A 23 11.90 11.75 4.77
CA VAL A 23 12.25 12.84 5.70
C VAL A 23 13.65 12.64 6.29
N ALA A 24 14.01 11.41 6.68
CA ALA A 24 15.33 11.09 7.20
C ALA A 24 16.43 11.39 6.16
N LYS A 25 16.20 11.00 4.90
CA LYS A 25 17.09 11.30 3.78
C LYS A 25 17.22 12.80 3.54
N HIS A 26 16.10 13.52 3.49
CA HIS A 26 16.09 14.98 3.29
C HIS A 26 16.85 15.72 4.40
N ASP A 27 16.67 15.30 5.66
CA ASP A 27 17.31 15.92 6.81
C ASP A 27 18.76 15.44 7.04
N ASN A 28 19.26 14.49 6.24
CA ASN A 28 20.53 13.79 6.42
C ASN A 28 20.68 13.23 7.86
N ASP A 29 19.67 12.48 8.28
CA ASP A 29 19.47 12.02 9.64
C ASP A 29 19.07 10.53 9.67
N THR A 30 19.00 9.95 10.87
CA THR A 30 18.66 8.53 11.08
C THR A 30 17.15 8.29 11.13
N LEU A 31 16.72 7.11 10.67
CA LEU A 31 15.33 6.65 10.71
C LEU A 31 15.12 5.60 11.81
N LEU A 32 14.12 5.81 12.66
CA LEU A 32 13.69 4.86 13.68
C LEU A 32 12.22 4.49 13.49
N LEU A 33 11.91 3.20 13.55
CA LEU A 33 10.55 2.68 13.36
C LEU A 33 9.87 2.42 14.71
N ASP A 34 8.74 3.09 14.99
CA ASP A 34 7.89 2.77 16.15
C ASP A 34 6.80 1.79 15.72
N THR A 35 7.01 0.50 16.02
CA THR A 35 6.09 -0.60 15.67
C THR A 35 5.12 -0.95 16.79
N SER A 36 5.05 -0.15 17.85
CA SER A 36 4.21 -0.44 19.02
C SER A 36 2.74 -0.68 18.66
N ASP A 37 2.21 -0.06 17.61
CA ASP A 37 0.80 -0.23 17.25
C ASP A 37 0.54 -1.60 16.59
N VAL A 38 1.43 -2.05 15.71
CA VAL A 38 1.33 -3.39 15.09
C VAL A 38 1.68 -4.51 16.07
N ASP A 39 2.69 -4.31 16.92
CA ASP A 39 3.14 -5.35 17.88
C ASP A 39 2.14 -5.63 19.01
N ASN A 40 1.18 -4.71 19.22
CA ASN A 40 0.09 -4.89 20.17
C ASN A 40 -1.26 -5.16 19.48
N SER A 41 -1.27 -5.36 18.16
CA SER A 41 -2.46 -5.71 17.40
C SER A 41 -2.72 -7.22 17.46
N THR A 42 -3.99 -7.61 17.51
CA THR A 42 -4.40 -9.02 17.31
C THR A 42 -4.73 -9.33 15.85
N LEU A 43 -4.79 -8.31 14.99
CA LEU A 43 -5.27 -8.41 13.61
C LEU A 43 -4.17 -8.21 12.57
N ARG A 44 -3.05 -7.60 12.95
CA ARG A 44 -1.99 -7.16 12.01
C ARG A 44 -0.63 -7.52 12.58
N THR A 45 0.27 -7.95 11.71
CA THR A 45 1.66 -8.26 12.00
C THR A 45 2.57 -7.19 11.42
N TYR A 46 3.78 -7.04 11.98
CA TYR A 46 4.82 -6.22 11.37
C TYR A 46 5.50 -7.02 10.26
N ASP A 47 5.45 -6.50 9.03
CA ASP A 47 5.89 -7.25 7.84
C ASP A 47 7.00 -6.55 7.04
N LEU A 48 7.39 -5.33 7.44
CA LEU A 48 8.45 -4.60 6.73
C LEU A 48 9.84 -5.25 6.85
N ASP A 49 10.12 -6.03 7.90
CA ASP A 49 11.37 -6.78 8.08
C ASP A 49 11.62 -7.83 6.97
N LYS A 50 10.58 -8.15 6.17
CA LYS A 50 10.67 -9.04 5.01
C LYS A 50 11.29 -8.37 3.78
N PHE A 51 11.48 -7.05 3.82
CA PHE A 51 12.14 -6.27 2.77
C PHE A 51 13.58 -5.89 3.16
N ASN A 52 14.40 -5.55 2.17
CA ASN A 52 15.75 -4.98 2.35
C ASN A 52 15.71 -3.48 2.69
N ILE A 53 14.93 -3.10 3.71
CA ILE A 53 14.75 -1.70 4.12
C ILE A 53 15.91 -1.16 4.98
N ASP A 54 16.20 0.13 4.80
CA ASP A 54 17.26 0.85 5.50
C ASP A 54 16.67 1.66 6.67
N PHE A 55 16.90 1.20 7.90
CA PHE A 55 16.55 1.93 9.12
C PHE A 55 17.60 1.71 10.21
N THR A 56 17.68 2.64 11.16
CA THR A 56 18.70 2.62 12.22
C THR A 56 18.31 1.73 13.38
N ASP A 57 17.07 1.81 13.85
CA ASP A 57 16.57 1.01 14.97
C ASP A 57 15.05 0.88 14.94
N ARG A 58 14.52 -0.09 15.68
CA ARG A 58 13.09 -0.34 15.86
C ARG A 58 12.74 -0.30 17.34
N GLU A 59 11.78 0.55 17.71
CA GLU A 59 11.25 0.60 19.08
C GLU A 59 9.80 0.08 19.14
N SER A 60 9.50 -0.65 20.22
CA SER A 60 8.15 -1.15 20.49
C SER A 60 7.84 -1.10 21.97
N PHE A 61 6.66 -0.60 22.31
CA PHE A 61 6.19 -0.47 23.68
C PHE A 61 4.87 -1.22 23.85
N THR A 62 4.72 -1.93 24.97
CA THR A 62 3.48 -2.61 25.33
C THR A 62 2.33 -1.62 25.52
N ASN A 63 1.13 -1.99 25.07
CA ASN A 63 -0.07 -1.15 25.16
C ASN A 63 -1.23 -1.81 25.95
N LYS A 64 -0.92 -2.85 26.75
CA LYS A 64 -1.88 -3.71 27.45
C LYS A 64 -2.65 -3.03 28.59
N GLY A 65 -2.22 -1.85 29.05
CA GLY A 65 -2.85 -1.15 30.18
C GLY A 65 -2.99 0.35 29.95
N PHE A 66 -3.95 0.97 30.65
CA PHE A 66 -4.21 2.42 30.56
C PHE A 66 -2.97 3.27 30.85
N PHE A 67 -2.19 2.92 31.87
CA PHE A 67 -0.95 3.63 32.20
C PHE A 67 0.09 3.58 31.07
N HIS A 68 0.17 2.48 30.32
CA HIS A 68 1.07 2.38 29.18
C HIS A 68 0.65 3.31 28.03
N LYS A 69 -0.67 3.42 27.77
CA LYS A 69 -1.23 4.38 26.79
C LYS A 69 -0.88 5.82 27.15
N VAL A 70 -1.08 6.18 28.42
CA VAL A 70 -0.78 7.51 28.94
C VAL A 70 0.72 7.79 28.89
N TYR A 71 1.55 6.87 29.36
CA TYR A 71 3.01 6.98 29.31
C TYR A 71 3.52 7.17 27.88
N LYS A 72 3.07 6.36 26.91
CA LYS A 72 3.47 6.48 25.51
C LYS A 72 3.11 7.86 24.95
N ARG A 73 1.88 8.34 25.21
CA ARG A 73 1.43 9.65 24.76
C ARG A 73 2.26 10.77 25.38
N LEU A 74 2.51 10.74 26.69
CA LEU A 74 3.29 11.77 27.40
C LEU A 74 4.76 11.76 26.96
N ARG A 75 5.41 10.58 26.93
CA ARG A 75 6.79 10.42 26.43
C ARG A 75 6.92 11.01 25.05
N ARG A 76 6.00 10.66 24.13
CA ARG A 76 6.02 11.13 22.75
C ARG A 76 5.91 12.65 22.68
N SER A 77 4.95 13.25 23.39
CA SER A 77 4.74 14.70 23.39
C SER A 77 5.88 15.50 24.04
N LEU A 78 6.56 14.91 25.03
CA LEU A 78 7.68 15.56 25.73
C LEU A 78 9.00 15.42 24.94
N LYS A 79 9.32 14.20 24.51
CA LYS A 79 10.59 13.85 23.86
C LYS A 79 10.68 14.38 22.42
N TYR A 80 9.57 14.34 21.68
CA TYR A 80 9.57 14.57 20.24
C TYR A 80 8.77 15.80 19.82
N ASN A 81 9.10 16.33 18.65
CA ASN A 81 8.21 17.20 17.89
C ASN A 81 7.25 16.32 17.08
N VAL A 82 6.02 16.18 17.55
CA VAL A 82 5.04 15.28 16.92
C VAL A 82 4.36 16.00 15.77
N ILE A 83 4.54 15.47 14.57
CA ILE A 83 3.90 15.95 13.35
C ILE A 83 2.78 14.97 13.03
N TYR A 84 1.55 15.44 13.19
CA TYR A 84 0.37 14.67 12.81
C TYR A 84 0.05 14.92 11.34
N GLU A 85 -0.36 13.88 10.63
CA GLU A 85 -0.90 14.04 9.29
C GLU A 85 -2.18 14.89 9.35
N SER A 86 -2.11 16.07 8.71
CA SER A 86 -3.23 16.99 8.57
C SER A 86 -4.15 16.48 7.46
N ARG A 87 -5.43 16.25 7.77
CA ARG A 87 -6.46 15.95 6.76
C ARG A 87 -7.02 17.21 6.08
N THR A 88 -6.67 18.39 6.58
CA THR A 88 -7.35 19.66 6.27
C THR A 88 -6.68 20.51 5.21
N GLU A 89 -5.62 20.02 4.56
CA GLU A 89 -4.90 20.81 3.57
C GLU A 89 -5.28 20.40 2.14
N ASN A 90 -5.76 21.37 1.37
CA ASN A 90 -5.80 21.34 -0.10
C ASN A 90 -4.38 21.26 -0.72
N CYS A 91 -3.35 21.00 0.09
CA CYS A 91 -1.98 20.81 -0.37
C CYS A 91 -1.81 19.35 -0.80
N PRO A 92 -1.28 19.09 -2.00
CA PRO A 92 -1.00 17.74 -2.44
C PRO A 92 0.12 17.06 -1.64
N CYS A 93 0.80 17.75 -0.71
CA CYS A 93 1.78 17.16 0.23
C CYS A 93 1.71 17.84 1.59
N VAL A 94 1.84 17.07 2.68
CA VAL A 94 2.10 17.64 4.01
C VAL A 94 3.59 18.00 4.08
N LEU A 95 3.99 19.10 3.43
CA LEU A 95 5.39 19.55 3.40
C LEU A 95 5.94 19.90 4.79
N ASP A 96 5.05 20.07 5.77
CA ASP A 96 5.40 20.29 7.17
C ASP A 96 6.32 19.20 7.75
N VAL A 97 6.28 17.98 7.21
CA VAL A 97 7.20 16.92 7.61
C VAL A 97 8.67 17.27 7.32
N TYR A 98 8.94 18.12 6.32
CA TYR A 98 10.28 18.56 5.92
C TYR A 98 10.75 19.85 6.60
N ARG A 99 9.91 20.50 7.42
CA ARG A 99 10.35 21.69 8.18
C ARG A 99 11.56 21.33 9.03
N ARG A 100 12.60 22.17 8.98
CA ARG A 100 13.82 21.94 9.76
C ARG A 100 13.46 21.73 11.24
N LYS A 101 13.98 20.66 11.83
CA LYS A 101 13.88 20.47 13.28
C LYS A 101 14.71 21.53 13.99
N PHE A 102 14.24 22.00 15.14
CA PHE A 102 14.96 22.97 15.96
C PHE A 102 15.84 22.26 17.01
N ILE A 103 15.22 21.68 18.04
CA ILE A 103 15.93 20.96 19.13
C ILE A 103 15.47 19.51 19.26
N ARG A 104 14.18 19.23 19.06
CA ARG A 104 13.60 17.89 19.26
C ARG A 104 13.57 17.10 17.95
N ASP A 105 13.79 15.80 18.06
CA ASP A 105 13.61 14.84 16.97
C ASP A 105 12.15 14.81 16.49
N LYS A 106 11.96 14.49 15.21
CA LYS A 106 10.63 14.45 14.58
C LYS A 106 9.96 13.12 14.89
N TYR A 107 8.68 13.15 15.25
CA TYR A 107 7.84 11.95 15.31
C TYR A 107 6.68 12.10 14.33
N LEU A 108 6.67 11.30 13.29
CA LEU A 108 5.65 11.31 12.24
C LEU A 108 4.49 10.39 12.64
N HIS A 109 3.30 10.97 12.79
CA HIS A 109 2.10 10.25 13.23
C HIS A 109 0.96 10.39 12.21
N GLY A 110 0.84 9.41 11.31
CA GLY A 110 -0.16 9.39 10.24
C GLY A 110 -0.04 8.14 9.39
N TYR A 111 -0.85 8.04 8.34
CA TYR A 111 -0.67 7.03 7.29
C TYR A 111 0.28 7.52 6.20
N PHE A 112 0.26 8.83 5.91
CA PHE A 112 1.12 9.46 4.91
C PHE A 112 0.99 8.81 3.53
N GLN A 113 -0.24 8.46 3.15
CA GLN A 113 -0.55 7.87 1.84
C GLN A 113 -0.44 8.95 0.76
N ASN A 114 0.79 9.25 0.37
CA ASN A 114 1.07 10.33 -0.55
C ASN A 114 2.32 10.02 -1.38
N LEU A 115 2.17 10.08 -2.69
CA LEU A 115 3.22 9.76 -3.64
C LEU A 115 4.35 10.79 -3.65
N CYS A 116 4.19 11.98 -3.11
CA CYS A 116 5.31 12.91 -3.11
C CYS A 116 6.48 12.45 -2.26
N TYR A 117 6.23 11.79 -1.12
CA TYR A 117 7.30 11.17 -0.33
C TYR A 117 8.00 10.09 -1.16
N PHE A 118 7.23 9.21 -1.80
CA PHE A 118 7.75 8.17 -2.68
C PHE A 118 8.60 8.74 -3.82
N LYS A 119 8.11 9.77 -4.52
CA LYS A 119 8.80 10.41 -5.64
C LYS A 119 10.17 10.98 -5.26
N THR A 120 10.32 11.53 -4.04
CA THR A 120 11.62 12.08 -3.57
C THR A 120 12.69 11.02 -3.31
N CYS A 121 12.30 9.76 -3.07
CA CYS A 121 13.21 8.67 -2.74
C CYS A 121 12.98 7.41 -3.57
N LYS A 122 12.33 7.53 -4.74
CA LYS A 122 11.87 6.39 -5.56
C LYS A 122 12.96 5.36 -5.77
N GLU A 123 14.14 5.77 -6.24
CA GLU A 123 15.26 4.87 -6.52
C GLU A 123 15.68 4.02 -5.30
N ASP A 124 15.71 4.64 -4.11
CA ASP A 124 16.03 3.93 -2.88
C ASP A 124 14.93 2.96 -2.50
N ILE A 125 13.67 3.39 -2.59
CA ILE A 125 12.51 2.56 -2.25
C ILE A 125 12.42 1.35 -3.19
N MET A 126 12.67 1.52 -4.49
CA MET A 126 12.69 0.42 -5.46
C MET A 126 13.79 -0.61 -5.13
N ARG A 127 14.95 -0.15 -4.66
CA ARG A 127 16.04 -1.03 -4.18
C ARG A 127 15.68 -1.74 -2.88
N GLN A 128 15.05 -1.02 -1.95
CA GLN A 128 14.76 -1.50 -0.60
C GLN A 128 13.55 -2.43 -0.54
N PHE A 129 12.50 -2.17 -1.32
CA PHE A 129 11.30 -3.01 -1.40
C PHE A 129 11.53 -4.22 -2.31
N THR A 130 12.64 -4.91 -2.05
CA THR A 130 13.00 -6.22 -2.57
C THR A 130 12.97 -7.22 -1.43
N PRO A 131 12.62 -8.50 -1.68
CA PRO A 131 12.51 -9.49 -0.62
C PRO A 131 13.88 -9.77 0.00
N LYS A 132 13.91 -9.86 1.33
CA LYS A 132 15.13 -10.15 2.10
C LYS A 132 15.54 -11.61 2.03
N GLU A 133 14.55 -12.49 2.01
CA GLU A 133 14.70 -13.93 1.84
C GLU A 133 14.04 -14.36 0.51
N PRO A 134 14.52 -15.43 -0.14
CA PRO A 134 13.85 -16.00 -1.31
C PRO A 134 12.40 -16.39 -1.01
N PHE A 135 11.52 -16.28 -2.00
CA PHE A 135 10.14 -16.75 -1.86
C PHE A 135 10.05 -18.28 -1.94
N SER A 136 8.86 -18.81 -1.64
CA SER A 136 8.59 -20.22 -1.89
C SER A 136 8.77 -20.55 -3.37
N ALA A 137 9.20 -21.78 -3.66
CA ALA A 137 9.38 -22.24 -5.05
C ALA A 137 8.10 -22.07 -5.89
N LYS A 138 6.93 -22.19 -5.26
CA LYS A 138 5.64 -21.98 -5.91
C LYS A 138 5.39 -20.52 -6.24
N ALA A 139 5.66 -19.59 -5.31
CA ALA A 139 5.54 -18.16 -5.57
C ALA A 139 6.51 -17.72 -6.66
N ASP A 140 7.77 -18.18 -6.62
CA ASP A 140 8.75 -17.89 -7.66
C ASP A 140 8.30 -18.40 -9.04
N GLU A 141 7.83 -19.65 -9.15
CA GLU A 141 7.26 -20.20 -10.40
C GLU A 141 6.15 -19.30 -10.95
N LEU A 142 5.19 -18.92 -10.10
CA LEU A 142 4.04 -18.11 -10.49
C LEU A 142 4.44 -16.67 -10.86
N ILE A 143 5.41 -16.06 -10.17
CA ILE A 143 5.94 -14.73 -10.52
C ILE A 143 6.52 -14.74 -11.94
N HIS A 144 7.34 -15.74 -12.28
CA HIS A 144 7.91 -15.86 -13.63
C HIS A 144 6.84 -16.11 -14.69
N ARG A 145 5.84 -16.93 -14.36
CA ARG A 145 4.69 -17.21 -15.22
C ARG A 145 3.88 -15.93 -15.47
N PHE A 146 3.48 -15.22 -14.42
CA PHE A 146 2.65 -14.02 -14.54
C PHE A 146 3.33 -12.89 -15.31
N ALA A 147 4.65 -12.73 -15.15
CA ALA A 147 5.42 -11.71 -15.85
C ALA A 147 5.60 -11.96 -17.36
N THR A 148 5.49 -13.21 -17.81
CA THR A 148 5.69 -13.58 -19.23
C THR A 148 4.37 -13.71 -20.00
N GLU A 149 3.28 -13.99 -19.29
CA GLU A 149 1.96 -14.21 -19.86
C GLU A 149 1.14 -12.91 -19.94
N ASN A 150 0.07 -12.91 -20.73
CA ASN A 150 -0.88 -11.80 -20.78
C ASN A 150 -1.80 -11.84 -19.54
N THR A 151 -1.31 -11.35 -18.40
CA THR A 151 -1.99 -11.39 -17.12
C THR A 151 -2.54 -10.03 -16.70
N CYS A 152 -3.67 -10.05 -15.98
CA CYS A 152 -4.21 -8.89 -15.30
C CYS A 152 -4.59 -9.26 -13.86
N SER A 153 -4.00 -8.58 -12.89
CA SER A 153 -4.40 -8.74 -11.50
C SER A 153 -5.70 -7.99 -11.23
N VAL A 154 -6.69 -8.65 -10.66
CA VAL A 154 -7.94 -8.03 -10.20
C VAL A 154 -7.96 -8.09 -8.68
N HIS A 155 -7.83 -6.93 -8.02
CA HIS A 155 -7.92 -6.87 -6.56
C HIS A 155 -9.34 -6.48 -6.14
N VAL A 156 -10.01 -7.37 -5.41
CA VAL A 156 -11.31 -7.11 -4.79
C VAL A 156 -11.12 -6.98 -3.29
N ARG A 157 -11.52 -5.85 -2.72
CA ARG A 157 -11.39 -5.59 -1.28
C ARG A 157 -12.77 -5.36 -0.67
N GLY A 158 -13.01 -5.94 0.50
CA GLY A 158 -14.22 -5.72 1.26
C GLY A 158 -14.03 -6.04 2.75
N GLY A 159 -15.14 -6.06 3.50
CA GLY A 159 -15.12 -6.35 4.93
C GLY A 159 -14.81 -5.11 5.77
N ASP A 160 -13.52 -4.75 5.87
CA ASP A 160 -13.07 -3.59 6.67
C ASP A 160 -13.35 -2.24 6.00
N ILE A 161 -13.47 -2.25 4.67
CA ILE A 161 -13.92 -1.12 3.86
C ILE A 161 -15.12 -1.52 3.01
N LYS A 162 -15.92 -0.53 2.61
CA LYS A 162 -17.00 -0.74 1.66
C LYS A 162 -16.41 -1.18 0.32
N PRO A 163 -16.85 -2.32 -0.26
CA PRO A 163 -16.34 -2.73 -1.56
C PRO A 163 -16.75 -1.74 -2.64
N LEU A 164 -15.89 -1.60 -3.64
CA LEU A 164 -16.20 -0.86 -4.85
C LEU A 164 -17.33 -1.55 -5.59
N SER A 165 -18.12 -0.78 -6.33
CA SER A 165 -19.18 -1.33 -7.15
C SER A 165 -18.63 -2.18 -8.28
N ILE A 166 -19.38 -3.23 -8.65
CA ILE A 166 -19.06 -4.05 -9.81
C ILE A 166 -18.95 -3.27 -11.12
N LYS A 167 -19.67 -2.15 -11.25
CA LYS A 167 -19.59 -1.29 -12.45
C LYS A 167 -18.16 -0.81 -12.69
N TYR A 168 -17.41 -0.48 -11.64
CA TYR A 168 -16.00 -0.09 -11.76
C TYR A 168 -15.16 -1.17 -12.45
N TYR A 169 -15.29 -2.43 -12.00
CA TYR A 169 -14.56 -3.55 -12.58
C TYR A 169 -15.01 -3.81 -14.03
N LYS A 170 -16.30 -3.67 -14.30
CA LYS A 170 -16.84 -3.79 -15.66
C LYS A 170 -16.27 -2.73 -16.60
N ASP A 171 -16.27 -1.47 -16.19
CA ASP A 171 -15.74 -0.35 -16.99
C ASP A 171 -14.23 -0.54 -17.28
N ALA A 172 -13.45 -0.96 -16.27
CA ALA A 172 -12.04 -1.28 -16.44
C ALA A 172 -11.82 -2.43 -17.44
N LEU A 173 -12.61 -3.51 -17.33
CA LEU A 173 -12.56 -4.64 -18.26
C LEU A 173 -12.98 -4.25 -19.69
N ASP A 174 -13.93 -3.34 -19.85
CA ASP A 174 -14.38 -2.86 -21.16
C ASP A 174 -13.28 -2.00 -21.82
N LYS A 175 -12.51 -1.21 -21.05
CA LYS A 175 -11.38 -0.43 -21.56
C LYS A 175 -10.18 -1.28 -21.99
N ILE A 176 -9.95 -2.42 -21.36
CA ILE A 176 -8.94 -3.40 -21.82
C ILE A 176 -9.26 -3.87 -23.25
N GLY A 177 -10.54 -3.90 -23.64
CA GLY A 177 -10.97 -4.15 -25.01
C GLY A 177 -10.55 -5.51 -25.54
N GLU A 178 -10.02 -5.55 -26.77
CA GLU A 178 -9.66 -6.79 -27.47
C GLU A 178 -8.54 -7.59 -26.79
N ALA A 179 -7.66 -6.92 -26.03
CA ALA A 179 -6.59 -7.59 -25.27
C ALA A 179 -7.12 -8.59 -24.22
N LYS A 180 -8.41 -8.45 -23.84
CA LYS A 180 -9.12 -9.32 -22.88
C LYS A 180 -9.27 -10.76 -23.36
N LYS A 181 -9.32 -11.02 -24.68
CA LYS A 181 -9.67 -12.35 -25.22
C LYS A 181 -8.71 -13.47 -24.81
N ASP A 182 -7.43 -13.15 -24.72
CA ASP A 182 -6.36 -14.09 -24.32
C ASP A 182 -5.76 -13.72 -22.95
N MET A 183 -6.49 -12.94 -22.15
CA MET A 183 -6.01 -12.44 -20.87
C MET A 183 -6.36 -13.39 -19.74
N ARG A 184 -5.38 -13.67 -18.88
CA ARG A 184 -5.59 -14.38 -17.62
C ARG A 184 -5.82 -13.41 -16.49
N PHE A 185 -7.01 -13.44 -15.91
CA PHE A 185 -7.35 -12.66 -14.73
C PHE A 185 -6.93 -13.43 -13.48
N ILE A 186 -6.08 -12.81 -12.65
CA ILE A 186 -5.65 -13.37 -11.38
C ILE A 186 -6.29 -12.55 -10.26
N VAL A 187 -7.13 -13.19 -9.45
CA VAL A 187 -7.98 -12.50 -8.48
C VAL A 187 -7.38 -12.58 -7.09
N PHE A 188 -7.19 -11.41 -6.49
CA PHE A 188 -6.67 -11.23 -5.14
C PHE A 188 -7.75 -10.60 -4.27
N SER A 189 -8.02 -11.17 -3.10
CA SER A 189 -9.06 -10.66 -2.21
C SER A 189 -8.91 -11.15 -0.77
N ASN A 190 -9.28 -10.30 0.17
CA ASN A 190 -9.44 -10.69 1.58
C ASN A 190 -10.83 -11.25 1.90
N VAL A 191 -11.77 -11.18 0.95
CA VAL A 191 -13.15 -11.68 1.08
C VAL A 191 -13.47 -12.56 -0.12
N ARG A 192 -13.25 -13.87 0.02
CA ARG A 192 -13.36 -14.86 -1.07
C ARG A 192 -14.74 -14.85 -1.74
N ASN A 193 -15.81 -15.01 -0.95
CA ASN A 193 -17.18 -15.05 -1.47
C ASN A 193 -17.57 -13.80 -2.28
N LEU A 194 -17.11 -12.62 -1.86
CA LEU A 194 -17.38 -11.37 -2.57
C LEU A 194 -16.68 -11.34 -3.93
N ALA A 195 -15.42 -11.77 -3.97
CA ALA A 195 -14.65 -11.81 -5.20
C ALA A 195 -15.23 -12.85 -6.18
N GLU A 196 -15.62 -14.03 -5.70
CA GLU A 196 -16.28 -15.06 -6.51
C GLU A 196 -17.60 -14.55 -7.12
N GLU A 197 -18.42 -13.86 -6.32
CA GLU A 197 -19.66 -13.23 -6.79
C GLU A 197 -19.39 -12.19 -7.88
N TYR A 198 -18.39 -11.33 -7.67
CA TYR A 198 -18.04 -10.28 -8.63
C TYR A 198 -17.56 -10.87 -9.95
N ILE A 199 -16.64 -11.84 -9.91
CA ILE A 199 -16.12 -12.50 -11.11
C ILE A 199 -17.23 -13.21 -11.89
N LYS A 200 -18.14 -13.88 -11.17
CA LYS A 200 -19.31 -14.52 -11.79
C LYS A 200 -20.22 -13.52 -12.49
N GLU A 201 -20.52 -12.38 -11.87
CA GLU A 201 -21.38 -11.35 -12.46
C GLU A 201 -20.68 -10.60 -13.61
N LEU A 202 -19.36 -10.43 -13.56
CA LEU A 202 -18.56 -9.89 -14.67
C LEU A 202 -18.49 -10.83 -15.88
N GLY A 203 -18.78 -12.13 -15.69
CA GLY A 203 -18.79 -13.12 -16.76
C GLY A 203 -17.41 -13.34 -17.39
N VAL A 204 -16.35 -13.27 -16.58
CA VAL A 204 -14.96 -13.50 -17.00
C VAL A 204 -14.42 -14.78 -16.38
N ASP A 205 -13.57 -15.48 -17.13
CA ASP A 205 -12.78 -16.60 -16.59
C ASP A 205 -11.58 -16.06 -15.83
N ALA A 206 -11.34 -16.55 -14.62
CA ALA A 206 -10.30 -16.04 -13.73
C ALA A 206 -9.77 -17.13 -12.78
N GLU A 207 -8.48 -17.07 -12.48
CA GLU A 207 -7.82 -17.87 -11.45
C GLU A 207 -7.86 -17.09 -10.12
N PHE A 208 -8.29 -17.73 -9.04
CA PHE A 208 -8.20 -17.13 -7.71
C PHE A 208 -6.87 -17.48 -7.05
N ILE A 209 -6.24 -16.49 -6.41
CA ILE A 209 -4.90 -16.68 -5.83
C ILE A 209 -4.85 -17.82 -4.80
N TRP A 210 -5.93 -18.02 -4.04
CA TRP A 210 -6.04 -19.07 -3.03
C TRP A 210 -6.24 -20.48 -3.60
N ASP A 211 -6.57 -20.61 -4.89
CA ASP A 211 -6.62 -21.89 -5.59
C ASP A 211 -5.24 -22.29 -6.13
N LEU A 212 -4.31 -21.33 -6.22
CA LEU A 212 -2.93 -21.54 -6.72
C LEU A 212 -1.93 -21.89 -5.61
N GLY A 213 -2.29 -21.63 -4.35
CA GLY A 213 -1.48 -21.95 -3.19
C GLY A 213 -1.81 -21.10 -1.97
N GLU A 214 -1.07 -21.32 -0.89
CA GLU A 214 -1.05 -20.45 0.28
C GLU A 214 0.20 -19.57 0.20
N PHE A 215 0.01 -18.26 0.26
CA PHE A 215 1.06 -17.27 0.10
C PHE A 215 1.05 -16.31 1.29
N THR A 216 2.23 -15.82 1.67
CA THR A 216 2.35 -14.72 2.62
C THR A 216 1.92 -13.39 1.98
N ASP A 217 1.57 -12.39 2.80
CA ASP A 217 1.23 -11.03 2.31
C ASP A 217 2.29 -10.45 1.36
N ILE A 218 3.58 -10.70 1.61
CA ILE A 218 4.64 -10.24 0.71
C ILE A 218 4.66 -11.05 -0.60
N GLU A 219 4.47 -12.37 -0.56
CA GLU A 219 4.39 -13.18 -1.78
C GLU A 219 3.18 -12.78 -2.62
N GLU A 220 2.00 -12.56 -2.03
CA GLU A 220 0.82 -12.06 -2.75
C GLU A 220 1.07 -10.69 -3.38
N LEU A 221 1.77 -9.79 -2.67
CA LEU A 221 2.14 -8.47 -3.20
C LEU A 221 3.02 -8.62 -4.45
N PHE A 222 4.00 -9.53 -4.43
CA PHE A 222 4.90 -9.76 -5.56
C PHE A 222 4.24 -10.55 -6.70
N LEU A 223 3.31 -11.46 -6.41
CA LEU A 223 2.48 -12.15 -7.40
C LEU A 223 1.57 -11.15 -8.13
N MET A 224 0.96 -10.22 -7.39
CA MET A 224 0.16 -9.15 -7.97
C MET A 224 1.01 -8.21 -8.82
N LYS A 225 2.16 -7.76 -8.29
CA LYS A 225 3.16 -6.93 -8.98
C LYS A 225 3.69 -7.59 -10.27
N ALA A 226 3.73 -8.92 -10.34
CA ALA A 226 4.24 -9.63 -11.51
C ALA A 226 3.25 -9.63 -12.70
N CYS A 227 1.98 -9.29 -12.48
CA CYS A 227 1.00 -9.20 -13.56
C CYS A 227 1.28 -8.00 -14.46
N ARG A 228 1.03 -8.12 -15.78
CA ARG A 228 1.33 -7.03 -16.75
C ARG A 228 0.34 -5.87 -16.69
N ARG A 229 -0.85 -6.10 -16.16
CA ARG A 229 -1.90 -5.10 -15.96
C ARG A 229 -2.51 -5.24 -14.58
N HIS A 230 -3.10 -4.17 -14.06
CA HIS A 230 -3.73 -4.19 -12.75
C HIS A 230 -5.08 -3.46 -12.75
N ILE A 231 -6.11 -4.11 -12.19
CA ILE A 231 -7.36 -3.48 -11.77
C ILE A 231 -7.34 -3.44 -10.23
N LEU A 232 -7.12 -2.24 -9.69
CA LEU A 232 -6.90 -2.05 -8.26
C LEU A 232 -8.22 -1.84 -7.49
N SER A 233 -8.24 -2.19 -6.21
CA SER A 233 -9.30 -1.70 -5.31
C SER A 233 -8.88 -0.39 -4.63
N ASP A 234 -9.75 0.17 -3.78
CA ASP A 234 -9.37 1.22 -2.82
C ASP A 234 -8.56 0.63 -1.66
N SER A 235 -7.36 0.13 -1.96
CA SER A 235 -6.45 -0.49 -0.99
C SER A 235 -5.03 -0.02 -1.22
N THR A 236 -4.33 0.31 -0.13
CA THR A 236 -2.89 0.60 -0.19
C THR A 236 -2.07 -0.62 -0.59
N PHE A 237 -2.57 -1.84 -0.34
CA PHE A 237 -1.87 -3.07 -0.70
C PHE A 237 -1.75 -3.21 -2.22
N SER A 238 -2.88 -3.16 -2.94
CA SER A 238 -2.88 -3.23 -4.41
C SER A 238 -2.20 -2.03 -5.05
N ARG A 239 -2.30 -0.86 -4.41
CA ARG A 239 -1.56 0.34 -4.84
C ARG A 239 -0.05 0.13 -4.79
N TRP A 240 0.47 -0.49 -3.74
CA TRP A 240 1.91 -0.79 -3.65
C TRP A 240 2.37 -1.83 -4.66
N ALA A 241 1.56 -2.84 -4.95
CA ALA A 241 1.87 -3.81 -6.01
C ALA A 241 2.10 -3.09 -7.35
N ALA A 242 1.19 -2.18 -7.73
CA ALA A 242 1.31 -1.40 -8.96
C ALA A 242 2.44 -0.35 -8.91
N LEU A 243 2.66 0.33 -7.78
CA LEU A 243 3.76 1.31 -7.63
C LEU A 243 5.15 0.68 -7.79
N LEU A 244 5.29 -0.59 -7.39
CA LEU A 244 6.53 -1.34 -7.53
C LEU A 244 6.68 -1.95 -8.93
N ASP A 245 5.64 -1.98 -9.75
CA ASP A 245 5.72 -2.48 -11.12
C ASP A 245 6.02 -1.37 -12.13
N GLU A 246 7.31 -1.22 -12.45
CA GLU A 246 7.78 -0.28 -13.48
C GLU A 246 7.55 -0.78 -14.92
N LYS A 247 7.04 -2.01 -15.09
CA LYS A 247 6.81 -2.64 -16.39
C LYS A 247 5.32 -2.83 -16.71
N SER A 248 4.44 -2.34 -15.85
CA SER A 248 3.00 -2.42 -16.06
C SER A 248 2.61 -1.71 -17.36
N GLU A 249 1.72 -2.32 -18.12
CA GLU A 249 1.17 -1.72 -19.34
C GLU A 249 0.03 -0.77 -19.01
N GLU A 250 -0.91 -1.23 -18.18
CA GLU A 250 -2.12 -0.51 -17.84
C GLU A 250 -2.48 -0.75 -16.37
N VAL A 251 -2.79 0.32 -15.66
CA VAL A 251 -3.22 0.29 -14.26
C VAL A 251 -4.52 1.06 -14.14
N PHE A 252 -5.60 0.34 -13.83
CA PHE A 252 -6.93 0.89 -13.61
C PHE A 252 -7.13 1.15 -12.12
N VAL A 253 -7.60 2.35 -11.78
CA VAL A 253 -7.75 2.78 -10.38
C VAL A 253 -9.10 3.40 -10.04
N PRO A 254 -9.48 3.33 -8.76
CA PRO A 254 -10.54 4.05 -8.12
C PRO A 254 -10.80 5.46 -8.61
N PHE A 255 -12.03 5.94 -8.78
CA PHE A 255 -12.20 7.37 -8.50
C PHE A 255 -11.79 7.65 -7.04
N SER A 256 -10.98 8.68 -6.81
CA SER A 256 -10.66 9.17 -5.48
C SER A 256 -10.57 10.69 -5.48
N PRO A 257 -11.14 11.39 -4.47
CA PRO A 257 -10.95 12.84 -4.33
C PRO A 257 -9.49 13.22 -4.06
N ASP A 258 -8.67 12.28 -3.58
CA ASP A 258 -7.24 12.47 -3.34
C ASP A 258 -6.38 11.91 -4.49
N ALA A 259 -6.96 11.65 -5.67
CA ALA A 259 -6.28 11.03 -6.82
C ALA A 259 -4.87 11.60 -7.09
N ASP A 260 -4.72 12.93 -7.12
CA ASP A 260 -3.44 13.62 -7.35
C ASP A 260 -2.35 13.28 -6.32
N LYS A 261 -2.75 12.84 -5.11
CA LYS A 261 -1.86 12.47 -4.02
C LYS A 261 -1.48 11.00 -4.06
N ILE A 262 -2.36 10.12 -4.52
CA ILE A 262 -2.23 8.67 -4.34
C ILE A 262 -2.03 7.89 -5.64
N TYR A 263 -2.31 8.47 -6.79
CA TYR A 263 -2.20 7.81 -8.09
C TYR A 263 -1.10 8.43 -8.94
N MET A 264 -0.45 7.57 -9.72
CA MET A 264 0.48 8.01 -10.74
C MET A 264 -0.30 8.65 -11.90
N PRO A 265 0.17 9.74 -12.51
CA PRO A 265 -0.55 10.44 -13.58
C PRO A 265 -0.89 9.57 -14.80
N GLU A 266 -0.09 8.54 -15.06
CA GLU A 266 -0.27 7.58 -16.16
C GLU A 266 -1.33 6.51 -15.89
N TRP A 267 -1.84 6.41 -14.65
CA TRP A 267 -2.87 5.42 -14.31
C TRP A 267 -4.25 5.85 -14.80
N ILE A 268 -5.04 4.86 -15.24
CA ILE A 268 -6.35 5.05 -15.84
C ILE A 268 -7.39 5.07 -14.71
N MET A 269 -7.90 6.26 -14.38
CA MET A 269 -8.95 6.41 -13.38
C MET A 269 -10.32 6.15 -14.00
N GLU A 270 -11.14 5.36 -13.30
CA GLU A 270 -12.55 5.16 -13.65
C GLU A 270 -13.45 6.12 -12.87
N GLU A 271 -14.21 6.96 -13.57
CA GLU A 271 -15.23 7.81 -12.95
C GLU A 271 -16.47 6.97 -12.58
N TYR A 272 -16.99 7.17 -11.38
CA TYR A 272 -18.22 6.52 -10.93
C TYR A 272 -19.40 7.51 -11.03
N ASP A 273 -20.48 7.14 -11.73
CA ASP A 273 -21.72 7.93 -11.93
C ASP A 273 -22.52 8.25 -10.64
N GLY A 274 -21.94 8.08 -9.45
CA GLY A 274 -22.57 8.38 -8.16
C GLY A 274 -22.14 9.72 -7.54
N ASN A 275 -21.38 10.55 -8.26
CA ASN A 275 -20.69 11.73 -7.73
C ASN A 275 -21.33 13.08 -8.10
N GLU A 276 -22.54 13.11 -8.65
CA GLU A 276 -23.26 14.38 -8.88
C GLU A 276 -23.52 15.16 -7.58
N GLU A 277 -23.47 14.52 -6.41
CA GLU A 277 -23.66 15.20 -5.11
C GLU A 277 -22.36 15.73 -4.46
N LYS A 278 -21.19 15.59 -5.09
CA LYS A 278 -19.90 16.02 -4.50
C LYS A 278 -19.00 16.87 -5.40
N ARG A 279 -19.51 17.37 -6.54
CA ARG A 279 -18.87 18.42 -7.32
C ARG A 279 -19.30 19.81 -6.84
#